data_AF-A0A925ZY23-F1
#
_entry.id   AF-A0A925ZY23-F1
#
_cell.length_a   1.000
_cell.length_b   1.000
_cell.length_c   1.000
_cell.angle_alpha   90.00
_cell.angle_beta   90.00
_cell.angle_gamma   90.00
#
_symmetry.space_group_name_H-M   'P 1'
#
loop_
_entity.id
_entity.type
_entity.pdbx_description
1 polymer ?
#
loop_
_entity_poly.entity_id
_entity_poly.type
_entity_poly.pdbx_seq_one_letter_code
_entity_poly.pdbx_strand_id
1 'polypeptide(L)'
;MPNQARWKLVLGGAADEANAVPMPPDYGRMDDVLTALYDGDKAERKVGLGGSAPRVSRWLGDIREYFPTEVVAVMQQDAMTRLGLNQLLLEPEILRTVQADVHLVGTLLSLSRVMPQKAKATAREVVTKVVRELEKKLANPLRQAVQGALSRAVRNPRPRYHEIDWGATIKANLRHYQAAHKTVIPERLVGFGRRGQALKEIILCVDQSGSMASSVVYAGIFGAVLASLKAVKTHMVVYDTAVVDLTQNLHDPVDLLFGVQLGGGNDTPLALRYCEQLITRPTDTILILLSDLYEGAGEAEMIKRAAALKASGVTVVVLLALNDEGSPSFDRGAAEKMAALGIPSFACTPARFPELMAAAIQRQKLEAR
;
A
#
# COMPACT_ATOMS: atom_id res chain seq x y z
N MET A 1 21.39 -40.56 6.21
CA MET A 1 21.78 -40.49 7.63
C MET A 1 21.17 -41.65 8.42
N PRO A 2 21.90 -42.24 9.38
CA PRO A 2 21.34 -43.22 10.32
C PRO A 2 20.18 -42.62 11.14
N ASN A 3 19.14 -43.39 11.46
CA ASN A 3 17.99 -42.91 12.23
C ASN A 3 18.37 -42.30 13.58
N GLN A 4 19.37 -42.85 14.24
CA GLN A 4 19.85 -42.36 15.54
C GLN A 4 20.42 -40.93 15.44
N ALA A 5 21.10 -40.60 14.35
CA ALA A 5 21.62 -39.24 14.12
C ALA A 5 20.48 -38.22 13.88
N ARG A 6 19.39 -38.64 13.22
CA ARG A 6 18.20 -37.79 13.00
C ARG A 6 17.47 -37.48 14.30
N TRP A 7 17.30 -38.49 15.16
CA TRP A 7 16.70 -38.29 16.48
C TRP A 7 17.55 -37.40 17.37
N LYS A 8 18.89 -37.48 17.27
CA LYS A 8 19.79 -36.62 18.03
C LYS A 8 19.68 -35.14 17.61
N LEU A 9 19.63 -34.85 16.30
CA LEU A 9 19.37 -33.50 15.78
C LEU A 9 18.01 -32.92 16.24
N VAL A 10 17.00 -33.77 16.43
CA VAL A 10 15.67 -33.35 16.92
C VAL A 10 15.67 -33.04 18.42
N LEU A 11 16.52 -33.72 19.18
CA LEU A 11 16.63 -33.55 20.64
C LEU A 11 17.61 -32.44 21.05
N GLY A 12 18.49 -32.02 20.13
CA GLY A 12 19.47 -30.94 20.29
C GLY A 12 20.60 -31.27 21.28
N GLY A 13 21.46 -30.29 21.54
CA GLY A 13 22.64 -30.43 22.42
C GLY A 13 22.32 -30.84 23.88
N ALA A 14 21.08 -30.72 24.34
CA ALA A 14 20.65 -31.22 25.66
C ALA A 14 20.69 -32.76 25.77
N ALA A 15 20.70 -33.48 24.64
CA ALA A 15 20.79 -34.94 24.59
C ALA A 15 22.21 -35.47 24.38
N ASP A 16 23.23 -34.60 24.32
CA ASP A 16 24.63 -34.98 24.10
C ASP A 16 25.28 -35.62 25.33
N GLU A 17 24.95 -35.17 26.55
CA GLU A 17 25.54 -35.70 27.79
C GLU A 17 25.14 -37.18 28.06
N ALA A 18 24.05 -37.65 27.45
CA ALA A 18 23.47 -38.97 27.72
C ALA A 18 23.75 -40.05 26.65
N ASN A 19 24.38 -39.74 25.51
CA ASN A 19 24.43 -40.65 24.36
C ASN A 19 25.81 -40.77 23.70
N ALA A 20 26.46 -41.94 23.88
CA ALA A 20 27.75 -42.33 23.31
C ALA A 20 27.66 -42.93 21.88
N VAL A 21 26.82 -42.35 21.01
CA VAL A 21 26.66 -42.83 19.63
C VAL A 21 27.76 -42.22 18.74
N PRO A 22 28.45 -43.00 17.89
CA PRO A 22 29.42 -42.46 16.93
C PRO A 22 28.69 -41.61 15.89
N MET A 23 29.03 -40.33 15.84
CA MET A 23 28.38 -39.35 14.97
C MET A 23 29.19 -39.13 13.67
N PRO A 24 28.51 -38.80 12.57
CA PRO A 24 29.20 -38.28 11.38
C PRO A 24 30.05 -37.06 11.72
N PRO A 25 31.21 -36.85 11.06
CA PRO A 25 32.10 -35.73 11.34
C PRO A 25 31.41 -34.36 11.17
N ASP A 26 30.37 -34.27 10.35
CA ASP A 26 29.64 -33.05 10.06
C ASP A 26 28.49 -32.75 11.06
N TYR A 27 28.21 -33.67 12.00
CA TYR A 27 27.08 -33.55 12.93
C TYR A 27 27.12 -32.27 13.77
N GLY A 28 28.29 -31.90 14.29
CA GLY A 28 28.42 -30.70 15.13
C GLY A 28 27.99 -29.43 14.38
N ARG A 29 28.35 -29.32 13.09
CA ARG A 29 27.96 -28.16 12.26
C ARG A 29 26.46 -28.16 11.94
N MET A 30 25.87 -29.33 11.74
CA MET A 30 24.42 -29.45 11.50
C MET A 30 23.59 -29.09 12.73
N ASP A 31 24.05 -29.51 13.91
CA ASP A 31 23.42 -29.18 15.18
C ASP A 31 23.56 -27.68 15.51
N ASP A 32 24.74 -27.09 15.26
CA ASP A 32 24.96 -25.64 15.39
C ASP A 32 24.00 -24.82 14.51
N VAL A 33 23.79 -25.25 13.27
CA VAL A 33 22.87 -24.61 12.30
C VAL A 33 21.41 -24.68 12.76
N LEU A 34 20.98 -25.83 13.31
CA LEU A 34 19.62 -26.03 13.81
C LEU A 34 19.38 -25.31 15.14
N THR A 35 20.36 -25.35 16.05
CA THR A 35 20.32 -24.65 17.34
C THR A 35 20.24 -23.14 17.13
N ALA A 36 21.01 -22.60 16.18
CA ALA A 36 20.93 -21.18 15.80
C ALA A 36 19.55 -20.76 15.26
N LEU A 37 18.80 -21.70 14.67
CA LEU A 37 17.48 -21.45 14.10
C LEU A 37 16.34 -21.64 15.11
N TYR A 38 16.38 -22.71 15.91
CA TYR A 38 15.25 -23.17 16.71
C TYR A 38 15.39 -22.94 18.22
N ASP A 39 16.62 -22.81 18.74
CA ASP A 39 16.89 -22.64 20.17
C ASP A 39 17.40 -21.23 20.56
N GLY A 40 17.46 -20.31 19.60
CA GLY A 40 17.90 -18.92 19.81
C GLY A 40 17.11 -18.11 20.85
N ASP A 41 15.89 -18.52 21.19
CA ASP A 41 15.04 -17.87 22.20
C ASP A 41 15.29 -18.35 23.64
N LYS A 42 15.99 -19.48 23.85
CA LYS A 42 16.20 -20.06 25.19
C LYS A 42 17.51 -19.65 25.86
N ALA A 43 18.43 -19.02 25.12
CA ALA A 43 19.73 -18.60 25.65
C ALA A 43 19.79 -17.08 25.78
N GLU A 44 19.58 -16.58 27.00
CA GLU A 44 19.96 -15.23 27.37
C GLU A 44 21.44 -14.98 27.00
N ARG A 45 21.65 -14.03 26.07
CA ARG A 45 22.94 -13.38 25.76
C ARG A 45 24.11 -14.32 25.43
N LYS A 46 24.14 -14.83 24.19
CA LYS A 46 25.29 -14.73 23.26
C LYS A 46 24.94 -15.44 21.96
N VAL A 47 25.11 -14.74 20.83
CA VAL A 47 24.97 -15.26 19.44
C VAL A 47 23.53 -15.34 18.90
N GLY A 48 22.82 -14.21 18.90
CA GLY A 48 21.73 -14.02 17.95
C GLY A 48 22.25 -13.73 16.54
N LEU A 49 21.59 -14.26 15.50
CA LEU A 49 21.87 -13.94 14.09
C LEU A 49 21.50 -12.50 13.70
N GLY A 50 20.82 -11.76 14.59
CA GLY A 50 20.28 -10.42 14.33
C GLY A 50 21.30 -9.28 14.17
N GLY A 51 22.60 -9.51 14.34
CA GLY A 51 23.59 -8.43 14.43
C GLY A 51 24.54 -8.24 13.25
N SER A 52 24.68 -9.20 12.32
CA SER A 52 25.76 -9.10 11.31
C SER A 52 25.48 -9.93 10.05
N ALA A 53 25.30 -9.25 8.91
CA ALA A 53 25.20 -9.82 7.56
C ALA A 53 26.19 -10.97 7.24
N PRO A 54 27.49 -10.93 7.65
CA PRO A 54 28.41 -12.03 7.35
C PRO A 54 28.13 -13.35 8.09
N ARG A 55 27.40 -13.35 9.21
CA ARG A 55 27.05 -14.61 9.92
C ARG A 55 25.89 -15.34 9.25
N VAL A 56 24.96 -14.57 8.69
CA VAL A 56 23.77 -15.08 7.99
C VAL A 56 24.18 -15.75 6.68
N SER A 57 25.10 -15.14 5.91
CA SER A 57 25.62 -15.75 4.66
C SER A 57 26.38 -17.06 4.90
N ARG A 58 27.10 -17.16 6.02
CA ARG A 58 27.80 -18.40 6.40
C ARG A 58 26.80 -19.50 6.78
N TRP A 59 25.82 -19.17 7.63
CA TRP A 59 24.75 -20.09 8.02
C TRP A 59 23.95 -20.62 6.83
N LEU A 60 23.66 -19.79 5.82
CA LEU A 60 23.01 -20.23 4.57
C LEU A 60 23.90 -21.15 3.73
N GLY A 61 25.20 -20.90 3.69
CA GLY A 61 26.18 -21.80 3.07
C GLY A 61 26.18 -23.17 3.75
N ASP A 62 26.20 -23.17 5.08
CA ASP A 62 26.22 -24.39 5.88
C ASP A 62 24.92 -25.21 5.72
N ILE A 63 23.73 -24.56 5.65
CA ILE A 63 22.48 -25.29 5.39
C ILE A 63 22.48 -25.96 4.01
N ARG A 64 23.02 -25.29 2.98
CA ARG A 64 23.10 -25.84 1.62
C ARG A 64 24.09 -27.01 1.51
N GLU A 65 25.16 -26.99 2.30
CA GLU A 65 26.17 -28.05 2.32
C GLU A 65 25.62 -29.32 2.97
N TYR A 66 24.85 -29.18 4.06
CA TYR A 66 24.50 -30.31 4.92
C TYR A 66 23.05 -30.84 4.78
N PHE A 67 22.13 -30.09 4.16
CA PHE A 67 20.72 -30.48 4.06
C PHE A 67 20.20 -30.59 2.61
N PRO A 68 19.28 -31.54 2.31
CA PRO A 68 18.62 -31.61 1.01
C PRO A 68 17.80 -30.36 0.68
N THR A 69 17.67 -30.04 -0.60
CA THR A 69 16.99 -28.82 -1.10
C THR A 69 15.58 -28.61 -0.53
N GLU A 70 14.82 -29.69 -0.34
CA GLU A 70 13.46 -29.63 0.24
C GLU A 70 13.47 -29.18 1.71
N VAL A 71 14.46 -29.63 2.49
CA VAL A 71 14.61 -29.28 3.91
C VAL A 71 15.15 -27.86 4.06
N VAL A 72 16.07 -27.46 3.18
CA VAL A 72 16.62 -26.10 3.11
C VAL A 72 15.50 -25.07 2.95
N ALA A 73 14.54 -25.33 2.05
CA ALA A 73 13.41 -24.43 1.82
C ALA A 73 12.55 -24.20 3.08
N VAL A 74 12.27 -25.28 3.83
CA VAL A 74 11.50 -25.20 5.09
C VAL A 74 12.30 -24.43 6.16
N MET A 75 13.59 -24.72 6.30
CA MET A 75 14.45 -24.03 7.28
C MET A 75 14.62 -22.54 6.95
N GLN A 76 14.68 -22.18 5.67
CA GLN A 76 14.73 -20.78 5.23
C GLN A 76 13.42 -20.05 5.52
N GLN A 77 12.27 -20.70 5.31
CA GLN A 77 10.96 -20.15 5.65
C GLN A 77 10.85 -19.91 7.16
N ASP A 78 11.22 -20.88 7.99
CA ASP A 78 11.20 -20.76 9.45
C ASP A 78 12.17 -19.68 9.96
N ALA A 79 13.33 -19.52 9.32
CA ALA A 79 14.29 -18.47 9.66
C ALA A 79 13.77 -17.07 9.35
N MET A 80 13.00 -16.93 8.27
CA MET A 80 12.39 -15.66 7.92
C MET A 80 11.28 -15.27 8.91
N THR A 81 10.45 -16.23 9.33
CA THR A 81 9.36 -15.99 10.28
C THR A 81 9.84 -15.79 11.71
N ARG A 82 10.85 -16.56 12.16
CA ARG A 82 11.28 -16.56 13.57
C ARG A 82 12.41 -15.58 13.87
N LEU A 83 13.38 -15.43 12.97
CA LEU A 83 14.58 -14.64 13.23
C LEU A 83 14.53 -13.25 12.57
N GLY A 84 13.45 -12.92 11.86
CA GLY A 84 13.31 -11.62 11.18
C GLY A 84 14.43 -11.35 10.18
N LEU A 85 15.00 -12.42 9.60
CA LEU A 85 16.16 -12.32 8.72
C LEU A 85 15.76 -11.87 7.32
N ASN A 86 15.26 -10.64 7.23
CA ASN A 86 14.97 -9.95 5.96
C ASN A 86 16.21 -9.86 5.05
N GLN A 87 17.42 -10.08 5.60
CA GLN A 87 18.67 -10.19 4.84
C GLN A 87 18.77 -11.47 3.99
N LEU A 88 17.98 -12.52 4.28
CA LEU A 88 17.87 -13.73 3.45
C LEU A 88 17.23 -13.44 2.10
N LEU A 89 16.37 -12.43 2.04
CA LEU A 89 15.75 -11.94 0.80
C LEU A 89 16.78 -11.30 -0.15
N LEU A 90 18.02 -11.11 0.26
CA LEU A 90 19.10 -10.68 -0.63
C LEU A 90 19.63 -11.83 -1.50
N GLU A 91 19.31 -13.08 -1.16
CA GLU A 91 19.70 -14.24 -1.94
C GLU A 91 18.70 -14.52 -3.08
N PRO A 92 19.15 -14.54 -4.36
CA PRO A 92 18.25 -14.70 -5.52
C PRO A 92 17.41 -15.98 -5.52
N GLU A 93 17.86 -17.05 -4.87
CA GLU A 93 17.17 -18.34 -4.84
C GLU A 93 15.97 -18.33 -3.90
N ILE A 94 16.09 -17.66 -2.74
CA ILE A 94 15.02 -17.55 -1.75
C ILE A 94 13.91 -16.66 -2.32
N LEU A 95 14.27 -15.56 -2.98
CA LEU A 95 13.29 -14.68 -3.63
C LEU A 95 12.40 -15.37 -4.67
N ARG A 96 12.89 -16.43 -5.31
CA ARG A 96 12.13 -17.18 -6.33
C ARG A 96 11.18 -18.20 -5.73
N THR A 97 11.43 -18.65 -4.51
CA THR A 97 10.65 -19.70 -3.83
C THR A 97 9.63 -19.13 -2.86
N VAL A 98 9.89 -17.95 -2.29
CA VAL A 98 8.96 -17.25 -1.40
C VAL A 98 7.71 -16.83 -2.18
N GLN A 99 6.53 -17.09 -1.59
CA GLN A 99 5.27 -16.66 -2.16
C GLN A 99 5.24 -15.13 -2.21
N ALA A 100 5.11 -14.60 -3.41
CA ALA A 100 5.20 -13.17 -3.62
C ALA A 100 3.91 -12.48 -3.15
N ASP A 101 4.01 -11.70 -2.07
CA ASP A 101 2.92 -10.93 -1.50
C ASP A 101 3.31 -9.44 -1.36
N VAL A 102 2.35 -8.61 -0.94
CA VAL A 102 2.57 -7.16 -0.79
C VAL A 102 3.55 -6.84 0.34
N HIS A 103 3.59 -7.68 1.38
CA HIS A 103 4.49 -7.49 2.50
C HIS A 103 5.96 -7.65 2.05
N LEU A 104 6.24 -8.71 1.29
CA LEU A 104 7.53 -8.97 0.66
C LEU A 104 7.97 -7.81 -0.24
N VAL A 105 7.05 -7.23 -1.02
CA VAL A 105 7.37 -6.05 -1.83
C VAL A 105 7.80 -4.89 -0.93
N GLY A 106 7.07 -4.62 0.15
CA GLY A 106 7.45 -3.59 1.13
C GLY A 106 8.84 -3.82 1.73
N THR A 107 9.16 -5.06 2.10
CA THR A 107 10.48 -5.45 2.63
C THR A 107 11.59 -5.31 1.58
N LEU A 108 11.33 -5.69 0.33
CA LEU A 108 12.29 -5.52 -0.77
C LEU A 108 12.58 -4.05 -1.06
N LEU A 109 11.57 -3.18 -0.97
CA LEU A 109 11.72 -1.75 -1.18
C LEU A 109 12.55 -1.10 -0.07
N SER A 110 12.36 -1.51 1.18
CA SER A 110 13.15 -0.99 2.32
C SER A 110 14.63 -1.40 2.22
N LEU A 111 14.91 -2.58 1.67
CA LEU A 111 16.27 -3.08 1.46
C LEU A 111 16.93 -2.57 0.18
N SER A 112 16.20 -1.87 -0.69
CA SER A 112 16.63 -1.50 -2.06
C SER A 112 17.98 -0.79 -2.18
N ARG A 113 18.41 -0.03 -1.16
CA ARG A 113 19.72 0.65 -1.11
C ARG A 113 20.88 -0.30 -0.78
N VAL A 114 20.63 -1.33 0.02
CA VAL A 114 21.64 -2.25 0.54
C VAL A 114 21.80 -3.48 -0.37
N MET A 115 20.84 -3.69 -1.29
CA MET A 115 20.86 -4.84 -2.21
C MET A 115 22.00 -4.75 -3.24
N PRO A 116 22.79 -5.83 -3.42
CA PRO A 116 23.68 -5.97 -4.56
C PRO A 116 22.93 -5.87 -5.90
N GLN A 117 23.58 -5.38 -6.96
CA GLN A 117 22.94 -5.14 -8.26
C GLN A 117 22.29 -6.40 -8.86
N LYS A 118 22.89 -7.58 -8.65
CA LYS A 118 22.32 -8.88 -9.07
C LYS A 118 21.03 -9.22 -8.30
N ALA A 119 21.00 -8.99 -6.99
CA ALA A 119 19.81 -9.21 -6.16
C ALA A 119 18.69 -8.22 -6.49
N LYS A 120 19.04 -6.96 -6.82
CA LYS A 120 18.08 -5.94 -7.23
C LYS A 120 17.31 -6.32 -8.50
N ALA A 121 17.97 -6.95 -9.47
CA ALA A 121 17.30 -7.44 -10.69
C ALA A 121 16.26 -8.53 -10.35
N THR A 122 16.63 -9.52 -9.52
CA THR A 122 15.72 -10.58 -9.08
C THR A 122 14.57 -10.04 -8.23
N ALA A 123 14.85 -9.12 -7.30
CA ALA A 123 13.81 -8.44 -6.54
C ALA A 123 12.82 -7.72 -7.46
N ARG A 124 13.32 -7.02 -8.49
CA ARG A 124 12.47 -6.34 -9.48
C ARG A 124 11.59 -7.31 -10.27
N GLU A 125 12.09 -8.49 -10.64
CA GLU A 125 11.27 -9.53 -11.28
C GLU A 125 10.11 -9.98 -10.37
N VAL A 126 10.40 -10.22 -9.08
CA VAL A 126 9.39 -10.62 -8.09
C VAL A 126 8.35 -9.51 -7.89
N VAL A 127 8.78 -8.26 -7.67
CA VAL A 127 7.87 -7.10 -7.56
C VAL A 127 7.02 -6.97 -8.82
N THR A 128 7.61 -7.10 -10.01
CA THR A 128 6.87 -7.02 -11.28
C THR A 128 5.76 -8.07 -11.36
N LYS A 129 6.02 -9.30 -10.89
CA LYS A 129 5.01 -10.36 -10.88
C LYS A 129 3.83 -9.99 -9.96
N VAL A 130 4.11 -9.58 -8.72
CA VAL A 130 3.08 -9.18 -7.74
C VAL A 130 2.26 -7.99 -8.26
N VAL A 131 2.94 -6.95 -8.73
CA VAL A 131 2.32 -5.74 -9.27
C VAL A 131 1.40 -6.08 -10.44
N ARG A 132 1.83 -6.93 -11.39
CA ARG A 132 0.98 -7.35 -12.52
C ARG A 132 -0.24 -8.16 -12.09
N GLU A 133 -0.10 -9.03 -11.08
CA GLU A 133 -1.22 -9.82 -10.56
C GLU A 133 -2.25 -8.92 -9.86
N LEU A 134 -1.78 -7.97 -9.06
CA LEU A 134 -2.64 -6.97 -8.40
C LEU A 134 -3.29 -6.03 -9.40
N GLU A 135 -2.56 -5.55 -10.41
CA GLU A 135 -3.10 -4.70 -11.46
C GLU A 135 -4.25 -5.39 -12.20
N LYS A 136 -4.09 -6.68 -12.56
CA LYS A 136 -5.16 -7.46 -13.20
C LYS A 136 -6.45 -7.51 -12.36
N LYS A 137 -6.31 -7.63 -11.03
CA LYS A 137 -7.45 -7.70 -10.09
C LYS A 137 -8.08 -6.33 -9.85
N LEU A 138 -7.27 -5.28 -9.70
CA LEU A 138 -7.70 -3.97 -9.19
C LEU A 138 -8.01 -2.95 -10.28
N ALA A 139 -7.39 -3.06 -11.47
CA ALA A 139 -7.48 -2.02 -12.49
C ALA A 139 -8.89 -1.90 -13.08
N ASN A 140 -9.54 -3.02 -13.42
CA ASN A 140 -10.87 -2.99 -14.05
C ASN A 140 -11.95 -2.41 -13.12
N PRO A 141 -12.07 -2.86 -11.84
CA PRO A 141 -12.99 -2.24 -10.88
C PRO A 141 -12.77 -0.73 -10.73
N LEU A 142 -11.51 -0.30 -10.59
CA LEU A 142 -11.17 1.12 -10.47
C LEU A 142 -11.57 1.93 -11.71
N ARG A 143 -11.21 1.45 -12.92
CA ARG A 143 -11.57 2.13 -14.18
C ARG A 143 -13.09 2.27 -14.32
N GLN A 144 -13.84 1.20 -14.04
CA GLN A 144 -15.31 1.22 -14.12
C GLN A 144 -15.92 2.20 -13.12
N ALA A 145 -15.47 2.17 -11.86
CA ALA A 145 -15.98 3.03 -10.81
C ALA A 145 -15.72 4.51 -11.10
N VAL A 146 -14.48 4.86 -11.48
CA VAL A 146 -14.06 6.23 -11.80
C VAL A 146 -14.75 6.75 -13.06
N GLN A 147 -14.73 5.99 -14.16
CA GLN A 147 -15.41 6.42 -15.40
C GLN A 147 -16.92 6.57 -15.21
N GLY A 148 -17.54 5.66 -14.45
CA GLY A 148 -18.94 5.75 -14.09
C GLY A 148 -19.26 6.97 -13.22
N ALA A 149 -18.38 7.31 -12.28
CA ALA A 149 -18.52 8.49 -11.43
C ALA A 149 -18.34 9.80 -12.21
N LEU A 150 -17.32 9.89 -13.08
CA LEU A 150 -17.07 11.06 -13.92
C LEU A 150 -18.24 11.35 -14.87
N SER A 151 -18.83 10.30 -15.45
CA SER A 151 -20.01 10.43 -16.31
C SER A 151 -21.23 10.98 -15.55
N ARG A 152 -21.38 10.57 -14.29
CA ARG A 152 -22.49 11.01 -13.41
C ARG A 152 -22.28 12.41 -12.83
N ALA A 153 -21.03 12.81 -12.61
CA ALA A 153 -20.67 14.11 -12.04
C ALA A 153 -20.97 15.28 -13.00
N VAL A 154 -20.83 15.06 -14.31
CA VAL A 154 -21.23 16.04 -15.31
C VAL A 154 -22.76 16.04 -15.43
N ARG A 155 -23.38 17.22 -15.35
CA ARG A 155 -24.82 17.38 -15.58
C ARG A 155 -25.06 17.96 -16.97
N ASN A 156 -25.93 17.32 -17.75
CA ASN A 156 -26.38 17.80 -19.04
C ASN A 156 -27.71 18.55 -18.89
N PRO A 157 -27.78 19.87 -19.16
CA PRO A 157 -29.02 20.65 -19.11
C PRO A 157 -29.95 20.42 -20.33
N ARG A 158 -29.50 19.71 -21.36
CA ARG A 158 -30.31 19.30 -22.53
C ARG A 158 -30.08 17.82 -22.87
N PRO A 159 -30.54 16.89 -22.01
CA PRO A 159 -30.35 15.46 -22.22
C PRO A 159 -31.25 14.90 -23.30
N ARG A 160 -30.78 13.84 -23.97
CA ARG A 160 -31.65 12.96 -24.77
C ARG A 160 -32.48 12.08 -23.83
N TYR A 161 -33.57 11.50 -24.34
CA TYR A 161 -34.51 10.71 -23.52
C TYR A 161 -33.86 9.64 -22.62
N HIS A 162 -32.85 8.92 -23.13
CA HIS A 162 -32.12 7.88 -22.38
C HIS A 162 -31.06 8.42 -21.39
N GLU A 163 -30.76 9.71 -21.45
CA GLU A 163 -29.76 10.39 -20.60
C GLU A 163 -30.43 11.11 -19.40
N ILE A 164 -31.76 11.14 -19.35
CA ILE A 164 -32.52 11.90 -18.34
C ILE A 164 -32.34 11.27 -16.95
N ASP A 165 -31.90 12.08 -16.00
CA ASP A 165 -31.99 11.77 -14.58
C ASP A 165 -33.37 12.22 -14.11
N TRP A 166 -34.33 11.29 -14.11
CA TRP A 166 -35.72 11.57 -13.73
C TRP A 166 -35.82 12.08 -12.29
N GLY A 167 -35.01 11.56 -11.37
CA GLY A 167 -35.03 11.99 -9.97
C GLY A 167 -34.58 13.45 -9.80
N ALA A 168 -33.48 13.83 -10.46
CA ALA A 168 -33.00 15.21 -10.45
C ALA A 168 -33.95 16.16 -11.21
N THR A 169 -34.50 15.69 -12.34
CA THR A 169 -35.47 16.44 -13.13
C THR A 169 -36.74 16.71 -12.32
N ILE A 170 -37.31 15.72 -11.64
CA ILE A 170 -38.49 15.92 -10.80
C ILE A 170 -38.18 16.95 -9.70
N LYS A 171 -37.09 16.77 -8.95
CA LYS A 171 -36.70 17.71 -7.87
C LYS A 171 -36.54 19.15 -8.35
N ALA A 172 -35.89 19.35 -9.50
CA ALA A 172 -35.70 20.68 -10.08
C ALA A 172 -37.00 21.34 -10.53
N ASN A 173 -38.03 20.55 -10.85
CA ASN A 173 -39.31 21.02 -11.36
C ASN A 173 -40.47 20.87 -10.37
N LEU A 174 -40.21 20.54 -9.10
CA LEU A 174 -41.27 20.39 -8.08
C LEU A 174 -42.14 21.65 -7.94
N ARG A 175 -41.57 22.84 -8.23
CA ARG A 175 -42.31 24.12 -8.29
C ARG A 175 -43.41 24.16 -9.36
N HIS A 176 -43.39 23.25 -10.34
CA HIS A 176 -44.37 23.12 -11.43
C HIS A 176 -45.31 21.93 -11.24
N TYR A 177 -45.48 21.46 -9.99
CA TYR A 177 -46.46 20.42 -9.68
C TYR A 177 -47.89 20.94 -9.87
N GLN A 178 -48.69 20.20 -10.66
CA GLN A 178 -50.09 20.50 -10.86
C GLN A 178 -50.95 19.51 -10.08
N ALA A 179 -51.57 19.98 -9.00
CA ALA A 179 -52.39 19.15 -8.11
C ALA A 179 -53.59 18.51 -8.82
N ALA A 180 -54.23 19.24 -9.74
CA ALA A 180 -55.37 18.75 -10.52
C ALA A 180 -55.02 17.49 -11.35
N HIS A 181 -53.80 17.40 -11.86
CA HIS A 181 -53.33 16.30 -12.70
C HIS A 181 -52.39 15.32 -11.97
N LYS A 182 -52.12 15.57 -10.68
CA LYS A 182 -51.13 14.84 -9.86
C LYS A 182 -49.77 14.65 -10.57
N THR A 183 -49.36 15.61 -11.40
CA THR A 183 -48.21 15.48 -12.32
C THR A 183 -47.28 16.68 -12.20
N VAL A 184 -45.98 16.45 -12.37
CA VAL A 184 -44.95 17.50 -12.48
C VAL A 184 -44.66 17.73 -13.96
N ILE A 185 -44.80 18.95 -14.45
CA ILE A 185 -44.40 19.31 -15.83
C ILE A 185 -42.92 19.71 -15.80
N PRO A 186 -42.03 18.97 -16.50
CA PRO A 186 -40.62 19.30 -16.50
C PRO A 186 -40.32 20.45 -17.49
N GLU A 187 -40.13 21.66 -16.96
CA GLU A 187 -39.59 22.81 -17.71
C GLU A 187 -38.09 22.64 -17.97
N ARG A 188 -37.34 22.18 -16.97
CA ARG A 188 -35.89 21.97 -17.03
C ARG A 188 -35.54 20.50 -16.93
N LEU A 189 -35.13 19.89 -18.03
CA LEU A 189 -34.59 18.53 -18.01
C LEU A 189 -33.15 18.53 -17.47
N VAL A 190 -32.87 17.59 -16.57
CA VAL A 190 -31.53 17.34 -16.05
C VAL A 190 -31.14 15.93 -16.43
N GLY A 191 -30.03 15.75 -17.12
CA GLY A 191 -29.50 14.42 -17.41
C GLY A 191 -28.04 14.25 -17.02
N PHE A 192 -27.57 13.03 -17.19
CA PHE A 192 -26.17 12.70 -17.01
C PHE A 192 -25.37 13.23 -18.21
N GLY A 193 -24.21 13.81 -17.94
CA GLY A 193 -23.31 14.32 -18.96
C GLY A 193 -22.69 13.20 -19.79
N ARG A 194 -22.22 13.54 -20.99
CA ARG A 194 -21.46 12.60 -21.82
C ARG A 194 -20.12 12.27 -21.17
N ARG A 195 -19.70 11.01 -21.30
CA ARG A 195 -18.34 10.54 -21.00
C ARG A 195 -17.31 11.50 -21.63
N GLY A 196 -16.53 12.19 -20.80
CA GLY A 196 -15.28 12.83 -21.23
C GLY A 196 -15.09 14.33 -21.02
N GLN A 197 -16.01 15.08 -20.38
CA GLN A 197 -15.84 16.54 -20.27
C GLN A 197 -15.39 17.09 -18.90
N ALA A 198 -15.58 16.38 -17.77
CA ALA A 198 -15.00 16.83 -16.51
C ALA A 198 -13.60 16.24 -16.34
N LEU A 199 -12.57 17.01 -16.69
CA LEU A 199 -11.21 16.71 -16.25
C LEU A 199 -11.16 16.90 -14.73
N LYS A 200 -11.02 15.81 -13.98
CA LYS A 200 -10.73 15.87 -12.54
C LYS A 200 -9.22 15.81 -12.32
N GLU A 201 -8.75 16.56 -11.34
CA GLU A 201 -7.37 16.52 -10.86
C GLU A 201 -7.36 15.65 -9.59
N ILE A 202 -6.54 14.60 -9.58
CA ILE A 202 -6.40 13.68 -8.44
C ILE A 202 -4.95 13.71 -8.00
N ILE A 203 -4.72 14.10 -6.75
CA ILE A 203 -3.39 14.13 -6.15
C ILE A 203 -3.36 13.01 -5.12
N LEU A 204 -2.51 12.01 -5.36
CA LEU A 204 -2.15 10.98 -4.38
C LEU A 204 -0.92 11.47 -3.64
N CYS A 205 -1.09 11.83 -2.37
CA CYS A 205 -0.03 12.24 -1.47
C CYS A 205 0.24 11.09 -0.50
N VAL A 206 1.38 10.43 -0.63
CA VAL A 206 1.66 9.15 0.04
C VAL A 206 2.85 9.29 0.99
N ASP A 207 2.57 9.02 2.26
CA ASP A 207 3.56 8.88 3.32
C ASP A 207 4.41 7.64 3.08
N GLN A 208 5.71 7.83 3.23
CA GLN A 208 6.72 6.87 2.87
C GLN A 208 7.42 6.23 4.08
N SER A 209 6.87 6.46 5.26
CA SER A 209 7.25 5.77 6.49
C SER A 209 7.20 4.25 6.32
N GLY A 210 8.02 3.54 7.09
CA GLY A 210 8.10 2.07 7.04
C GLY A 210 6.76 1.37 7.33
N SER A 211 5.90 1.98 8.17
CA SER A 211 4.52 1.52 8.45
C SER A 211 3.63 1.56 7.20
N MET A 212 3.94 2.44 6.24
CA MET A 212 3.13 2.70 5.04
C MET A 212 3.61 1.95 3.80
N ALA A 213 4.60 1.06 3.92
CA ALA A 213 5.20 0.35 2.78
C ALA A 213 4.17 -0.41 1.91
N SER A 214 3.17 -1.06 2.51
CA SER A 214 2.10 -1.74 1.78
C SER A 214 1.16 -0.76 1.07
N SER A 215 0.83 0.36 1.73
CA SER A 215 0.00 1.44 1.18
C SER A 215 0.66 2.09 -0.04
N VAL A 216 1.99 2.25 -0.03
CA VAL A 216 2.77 2.75 -1.17
C VAL A 216 2.62 1.85 -2.40
N VAL A 217 2.68 0.53 -2.22
CA VAL A 217 2.53 -0.44 -3.33
C VAL A 217 1.19 -0.27 -4.02
N TYR A 218 0.11 -0.29 -3.24
CA TYR A 218 -1.23 -0.14 -3.79
C TYR A 218 -1.49 1.25 -4.37
N ALA A 219 -0.98 2.32 -3.73
CA ALA A 219 -1.07 3.68 -4.24
C ALA A 219 -0.36 3.83 -5.59
N GLY A 220 0.81 3.20 -5.77
CA GLY A 220 1.51 3.15 -7.05
C GLY A 220 0.69 2.48 -8.15
N ILE A 221 0.06 1.33 -7.85
CA ILE A 221 -0.81 0.62 -8.80
C ILE A 221 -2.05 1.46 -9.16
N PHE A 222 -2.75 1.99 -8.16
CA PHE A 222 -3.92 2.82 -8.41
C PHE A 222 -3.56 4.11 -9.14
N GLY A 223 -2.44 4.75 -8.78
CA GLY A 223 -1.90 5.91 -9.47
C GLY A 223 -1.65 5.64 -10.95
N ALA A 224 -1.03 4.51 -11.28
CA ALA A 224 -0.79 4.10 -12.67
C ALA A 224 -2.11 3.86 -13.43
N VAL A 225 -3.09 3.20 -12.80
CA VAL A 225 -4.41 2.99 -13.40
C VAL A 225 -5.14 4.32 -13.61
N LEU A 226 -5.11 5.24 -12.65
CA LEU A 226 -5.72 6.57 -12.77
C LEU A 226 -5.05 7.41 -13.86
N ALA A 227 -3.71 7.36 -13.96
CA ALA A 227 -2.95 8.04 -15.01
C ALA A 227 -3.31 7.55 -16.42
N SER A 228 -3.74 6.29 -16.57
CA SER A 228 -4.23 5.75 -17.85
C SER A 228 -5.59 6.32 -18.30
N LEU A 229 -6.32 7.01 -17.41
CA LEU A 229 -7.65 7.57 -17.70
C LEU A 229 -7.54 9.00 -18.25
N LYS A 230 -7.85 9.18 -19.54
CA LYS A 230 -7.81 10.50 -20.21
C LYS A 230 -8.60 11.63 -19.53
N ALA A 231 -9.65 11.29 -18.79
CA ALA A 231 -10.51 12.26 -18.10
C ALA A 231 -10.00 12.63 -16.69
N VAL A 232 -8.83 12.12 -16.28
CA VAL A 232 -8.24 12.34 -14.97
C VAL A 232 -6.79 12.79 -15.16
N LYS A 233 -6.44 13.92 -14.55
CA LYS A 233 -5.05 14.34 -14.37
C LYS A 233 -4.60 13.81 -13.01
N THR A 234 -3.66 12.88 -13.00
CA THR A 234 -3.19 12.23 -11.76
C THR A 234 -1.81 12.76 -11.41
N HIS A 235 -1.63 13.17 -10.15
CA HIS A 235 -0.34 13.51 -9.55
C HIS A 235 0.00 12.49 -8.48
N MET A 236 1.26 12.09 -8.41
CA MET A 236 1.77 11.19 -7.37
C MET A 236 2.90 11.88 -6.64
N VAL A 237 2.64 12.25 -5.40
CA VAL A 237 3.59 12.92 -4.51
C VAL A 237 3.89 11.94 -3.38
N VAL A 238 5.16 11.57 -3.23
CA VAL A 238 5.62 10.75 -2.10
C VAL A 238 6.48 11.60 -1.20
N TYR A 239 6.44 11.34 0.11
CA TYR A 239 7.17 12.17 1.05
C TYR A 239 7.65 11.39 2.28
N ASP A 240 8.81 11.81 2.77
CA ASP A 240 9.34 11.49 4.09
C ASP A 240 9.64 12.81 4.83
N THR A 241 10.92 13.14 5.01
CA THR A 241 11.46 14.47 5.33
C THR A 241 11.59 15.40 4.11
N ALA A 242 11.52 14.84 2.91
CA ALA A 242 11.54 15.56 1.65
C ALA A 242 10.37 15.12 0.77
N VAL A 243 9.98 15.98 -0.18
CA VAL A 243 8.89 15.70 -1.11
C VAL A 243 9.47 15.35 -2.47
N VAL A 244 8.99 14.25 -3.05
CA VAL A 244 9.36 13.79 -4.38
C VAL A 244 8.10 13.65 -5.23
N ASP A 245 8.06 14.33 -6.38
CA ASP A 245 7.00 14.17 -7.36
C ASP A 245 7.34 13.04 -8.34
N LEU A 246 6.60 11.94 -8.26
CA LEU A 246 6.73 10.75 -9.09
C LEU A 246 5.66 10.70 -10.20
N THR A 247 4.99 11.82 -10.50
CA THR A 247 3.95 11.89 -11.53
C THR A 247 4.46 11.39 -12.90
N GLN A 248 5.73 11.63 -13.23
CA GLN A 248 6.32 11.16 -14.49
C GLN A 248 6.50 9.63 -14.54
N ASN A 249 6.64 8.97 -13.39
CA ASN A 249 6.86 7.53 -13.26
C ASN A 249 5.56 6.72 -13.20
N LEU A 250 4.38 7.36 -13.26
CA LEU A 250 3.07 6.69 -13.17
C LEU A 250 2.80 5.68 -14.31
N HIS A 251 3.57 5.71 -15.40
CA HIS A 251 3.42 4.77 -16.50
C HIS A 251 3.99 3.37 -16.21
N ASP A 252 4.93 3.26 -15.27
CA ASP A 252 5.45 1.98 -14.80
C ASP A 252 5.41 1.94 -13.26
N PRO A 253 4.42 1.24 -12.66
CA PRO A 253 4.31 1.14 -11.21
C PRO A 253 5.53 0.47 -10.57
N VAL A 254 6.27 -0.39 -11.28
CA VAL A 254 7.48 -1.01 -10.73
C VAL A 254 8.59 0.04 -10.61
N ASP A 255 8.83 0.84 -11.65
CA ASP A 255 9.80 1.94 -11.58
C ASP A 255 9.44 2.97 -10.53
N LEU A 256 8.15 3.30 -10.41
CA LEU A 256 7.65 4.17 -9.34
C LEU A 256 8.06 3.61 -7.98
N LEU A 257 7.76 2.33 -7.69
CA LEU A 257 8.07 1.73 -6.39
C LEU A 257 9.57 1.70 -6.10
N PHE A 258 10.42 1.41 -7.08
CA PHE A 258 11.88 1.46 -6.90
C PHE A 258 12.44 2.89 -6.81
N GLY A 259 11.67 3.91 -7.23
CA GLY A 259 11.98 5.32 -7.01
C GLY A 259 11.67 5.80 -5.59
N VAL A 260 10.85 5.05 -4.85
CA VAL A 260 10.41 5.37 -3.49
C VAL A 260 11.43 4.81 -2.47
N GLN A 261 12.22 5.68 -1.84
CA GLN A 261 13.23 5.35 -0.82
C GLN A 261 12.70 5.31 0.63
N LEU A 262 12.07 4.21 1.11
CA LEU A 262 11.40 4.19 2.43
C LEU A 262 12.34 4.71 3.55
N GLY A 263 11.94 5.79 4.23
CA GLY A 263 12.76 6.60 5.14
C GLY A 263 12.17 6.74 6.54
N GLY A 264 12.99 7.18 7.50
CA GLY A 264 12.64 7.20 8.94
C GLY A 264 12.06 8.51 9.48
N GLY A 265 11.62 9.42 8.61
CA GLY A 265 11.01 10.69 9.01
C GLY A 265 9.72 10.97 8.23
N ASN A 266 8.94 11.92 8.72
CA ASN A 266 7.63 12.29 8.19
C ASN A 266 7.43 13.81 8.34
N ASP A 267 7.06 14.49 7.25
CA ASP A 267 6.69 15.90 7.22
C ASP A 267 5.47 16.10 6.31
N THR A 268 4.29 15.77 6.85
CA THR A 268 3.02 15.94 6.13
C THR A 268 2.72 17.41 5.79
N PRO A 269 3.00 18.41 6.67
CA PRO A 269 2.83 19.82 6.33
C PRO A 269 3.61 20.24 5.08
N LEU A 270 4.85 19.79 4.92
CA LEU A 270 5.66 20.03 3.72
C LEU A 270 5.01 19.42 2.48
N ALA A 271 4.53 18.19 2.58
CA ALA A 271 3.85 17.50 1.48
C ALA A 271 2.55 18.20 1.06
N LEU A 272 1.73 18.64 2.03
CA LEU A 272 0.50 19.38 1.75
C LEU A 272 0.80 20.74 1.10
N ARG A 273 1.84 21.45 1.55
CA ARG A 273 2.30 22.71 0.94
C ARG A 273 2.76 22.52 -0.51
N TYR A 274 3.42 21.40 -0.81
CA TYR A 274 3.78 21.08 -2.19
C TYR A 274 2.55 20.77 -3.03
N CYS A 275 1.61 19.96 -2.50
CA CYS A 275 0.35 19.66 -3.16
C CYS A 275 -0.43 20.93 -3.49
N GLU A 276 -0.52 21.89 -2.58
CA GLU A 276 -1.15 23.21 -2.80
C GLU A 276 -0.66 23.91 -4.08
N GLN A 277 0.63 23.78 -4.43
CA GLN A 277 1.22 24.38 -5.63
C GLN A 277 0.80 23.68 -6.93
N LEU A 278 0.45 22.39 -6.85
CA LEU A 278 -0.02 21.60 -8.01
C LEU A 278 -1.49 21.89 -8.35
N ILE A 279 -2.27 22.38 -7.38
CA ILE A 279 -3.72 22.57 -7.51
C ILE A 279 -4.01 23.74 -8.44
N THR A 280 -4.55 23.43 -9.62
CA THR A 280 -4.96 24.45 -10.59
C THR A 280 -6.43 24.83 -10.45
N ARG A 281 -7.28 23.87 -10.09
CA ARG A 281 -8.73 24.02 -9.97
C ARG A 281 -9.23 23.35 -8.70
N PRO A 282 -9.28 24.06 -7.55
CA PRO A 282 -9.64 23.47 -6.27
C PRO A 282 -10.96 22.67 -6.30
N THR A 283 -11.99 23.20 -6.95
CA THR A 283 -13.31 22.55 -7.04
C THR A 283 -13.30 21.26 -7.88
N ASP A 284 -12.36 21.10 -8.80
CA ASP A 284 -12.18 19.88 -9.58
C ASP A 284 -11.06 18.98 -9.07
N THR A 285 -10.48 19.32 -7.92
CA THR A 285 -9.36 18.60 -7.31
C THR A 285 -9.81 17.70 -6.17
N ILE A 286 -9.28 16.48 -6.18
CA ILE A 286 -9.39 15.51 -5.09
C ILE A 286 -7.96 15.26 -4.59
N LEU A 287 -7.72 15.54 -3.32
CA LEU A 287 -6.46 15.22 -2.65
C LEU A 287 -6.69 14.01 -1.74
N ILE A 288 -5.94 12.94 -1.97
CA ILE A 288 -5.96 11.75 -1.13
C ILE A 288 -4.63 11.68 -0.40
N LEU A 289 -4.69 11.88 0.91
CA LEU A 289 -3.54 11.77 1.80
C LEU A 289 -3.51 10.35 2.37
N LEU A 290 -2.48 9.58 2.05
CA LEU A 290 -2.23 8.27 2.65
C LEU A 290 -1.17 8.45 3.73
N SER A 291 -1.56 8.47 4.99
CA SER A 291 -0.65 8.65 6.13
C SER A 291 -1.27 8.09 7.40
N ASP A 292 -0.43 7.61 8.32
CA ASP A 292 -0.82 7.19 9.67
C ASP A 292 -1.07 8.38 10.63
N LEU A 293 -0.89 9.62 10.13
CA LEU A 293 -1.10 10.88 10.85
C LEU A 293 -0.19 11.11 12.07
N TYR A 294 0.86 10.31 12.24
CA TYR A 294 1.87 10.57 13.28
C TYR A 294 2.81 11.70 12.85
N GLU A 295 2.38 12.94 13.12
CA GLU A 295 3.12 14.15 12.72
C GLU A 295 3.86 14.81 13.90
N GLY A 296 3.56 14.41 15.14
CA GLY A 296 4.18 14.98 16.34
C GLY A 296 4.02 16.50 16.39
N ALA A 297 5.13 17.23 16.37
CA ALA A 297 5.13 18.70 16.47
C ALA A 297 4.46 19.41 15.27
N GLY A 298 4.37 18.76 14.11
CA GLY A 298 3.76 19.33 12.89
C GLY A 298 2.24 19.20 12.80
N GLU A 299 1.58 18.51 13.75
CA GLU A 299 0.16 18.18 13.69
C GLU A 299 -0.73 19.42 13.51
N ALA A 300 -0.44 20.50 14.26
CA ALA A 300 -1.20 21.75 14.18
C ALA A 300 -1.09 22.40 12.79
N GLU A 301 0.08 22.35 12.16
CA GLU A 301 0.27 22.88 10.81
C GLU A 301 -0.41 22.00 9.76
N MET A 302 -0.32 20.67 9.90
CA MET A 302 -1.00 19.71 9.03
C MET A 302 -2.51 19.97 9.01
N ILE A 303 -3.14 20.07 10.19
CA ILE A 303 -4.58 20.33 10.32
C ILE A 303 -4.95 21.68 9.73
N LYS A 304 -4.16 22.73 9.98
CA LYS A 304 -4.38 24.06 9.43
C LYS A 304 -4.36 24.06 7.89
N ARG A 305 -3.41 23.35 7.28
CA ARG A 305 -3.28 23.23 5.81
C ARG A 305 -4.42 22.41 5.22
N ALA A 306 -4.76 21.28 5.82
CA ALA A 306 -5.90 20.46 5.39
C ALA A 306 -7.22 21.26 5.44
N ALA A 307 -7.41 22.06 6.49
CA ALA A 307 -8.55 22.97 6.59
C ALA A 307 -8.56 24.04 5.48
N ALA A 308 -7.41 24.65 5.18
CA ALA A 308 -7.28 25.65 4.11
C ALA A 308 -7.58 25.05 2.72
N LEU A 309 -7.03 23.87 2.42
CA LEU A 309 -7.31 23.11 1.21
C LEU A 309 -8.81 22.83 1.06
N LYS A 310 -9.45 22.33 2.12
CA LYS A 310 -10.90 22.09 2.12
C LYS A 310 -11.69 23.38 1.91
N ALA A 311 -11.31 24.47 2.60
CA ALA A 311 -11.97 25.76 2.48
C ALA A 311 -11.87 26.34 1.05
N SER A 312 -10.77 26.06 0.33
CA SER A 312 -10.61 26.44 -1.08
C SER A 312 -11.51 25.66 -2.05
N GLY A 313 -12.16 24.57 -1.60
CA GLY A 313 -13.06 23.73 -2.39
C GLY A 313 -12.49 22.39 -2.84
N VAL A 314 -11.27 22.04 -2.40
CA VAL A 314 -10.64 20.73 -2.65
C VAL A 314 -11.38 19.65 -1.88
N THR A 315 -11.62 18.51 -2.54
CA THR A 315 -12.11 17.31 -1.85
C THR A 315 -10.93 16.59 -1.23
N VAL A 316 -10.70 16.80 0.08
CA VAL A 316 -9.62 16.14 0.83
C VAL A 316 -10.15 14.85 1.45
N VAL A 317 -9.42 13.75 1.29
CA VAL A 317 -9.70 12.44 1.89
C VAL A 317 -8.42 11.91 2.52
N VAL A 318 -8.50 11.41 3.75
CA VAL A 318 -7.37 10.83 4.47
C VAL A 318 -7.56 9.32 4.59
N LEU A 319 -6.59 8.55 4.11
CA LEU A 319 -6.53 7.10 4.21
C LEU A 319 -5.44 6.70 5.19
N LEU A 320 -5.87 6.19 6.34
CA LEU A 320 -4.99 5.87 7.48
C LEU A 320 -4.11 4.66 7.19
N ALA A 321 -4.61 3.74 6.37
CA ALA A 321 -3.84 2.68 5.77
C ALA A 321 -4.58 2.18 4.53
N LEU A 322 -3.81 1.64 3.60
CA LEU A 322 -4.33 0.89 2.47
C LEU A 322 -3.70 -0.50 2.48
N ASN A 323 -4.19 -1.34 3.39
CA ASN A 323 -3.73 -2.70 3.62
C ASN A 323 -4.91 -3.68 3.70
N ASP A 324 -4.63 -4.97 3.55
CA ASP A 324 -5.64 -6.03 3.67
C ASP A 324 -5.91 -6.41 5.14
N GLU A 325 -5.06 -5.96 6.06
CA GLU A 325 -5.11 -6.23 7.50
C GLU A 325 -5.75 -5.05 8.24
N GLY A 326 -7.03 -5.17 8.58
CA GLY A 326 -7.90 -4.09 9.09
C GLY A 326 -7.57 -3.50 10.47
N SER A 327 -6.31 -3.45 10.91
CA SER A 327 -5.88 -2.80 12.15
C SER A 327 -4.75 -1.79 11.89
N PRO A 328 -5.06 -0.62 11.31
CA PRO A 328 -4.07 0.44 11.16
C PRO A 328 -3.67 1.03 12.51
N SER A 329 -2.37 1.22 12.73
CA SER A 329 -1.86 2.11 13.77
C SER A 329 -1.88 3.52 13.22
N PHE A 330 -2.59 4.45 13.88
CA PHE A 330 -2.68 5.84 13.47
C PHE A 330 -2.96 6.76 14.65
N ASP A 331 -2.67 8.05 14.50
CA ASP A 331 -3.00 9.06 15.51
C ASP A 331 -4.52 9.35 15.52
N ARG A 332 -5.21 8.81 16.53
CA ARG A 332 -6.65 9.01 16.73
C ARG A 332 -7.00 10.48 16.98
N GLY A 333 -6.16 11.22 17.69
CA GLY A 333 -6.42 12.63 17.99
C GLY A 333 -6.36 13.50 16.73
N ALA A 334 -5.36 13.26 15.88
CA ALA A 334 -5.26 13.92 14.58
C ALA A 334 -6.44 13.54 13.66
N ALA A 335 -6.82 12.25 13.62
CA ALA A 335 -7.96 11.78 12.82
C ALA A 335 -9.28 12.40 13.27
N GLU A 336 -9.53 12.52 14.58
CA GLU A 336 -10.72 13.17 15.13
C GLU A 336 -10.78 14.66 14.76
N LYS A 337 -9.64 15.37 14.81
CA LYS A 337 -9.56 16.78 14.40
C LYS A 337 -9.83 16.94 12.90
N MET A 338 -9.31 16.04 12.05
CA MET A 338 -9.62 16.01 10.62
C MET A 338 -11.12 15.75 10.38
N ALA A 339 -11.72 14.80 11.10
CA ALA A 339 -13.14 14.50 11.02
C ALA A 339 -14.01 15.68 11.49
N ALA A 340 -13.59 16.43 12.52
CA ALA A 340 -14.26 17.65 12.98
C ALA A 340 -14.24 18.76 11.91
N LEU A 341 -13.20 18.81 11.06
CA LEU A 341 -13.16 19.65 9.87
C LEU A 341 -14.03 19.11 8.73
N GLY A 342 -14.67 17.95 8.90
CA GLY A 342 -15.43 17.20 7.91
C GLY A 342 -14.55 16.59 6.80
N ILE A 343 -13.27 16.34 7.09
CA ILE A 343 -12.38 15.59 6.22
C ILE A 343 -12.51 14.12 6.63
N PRO A 344 -12.96 13.23 5.74
CA PRO A 344 -13.08 11.82 6.07
C PRO A 344 -11.70 11.20 6.28
N SER A 345 -11.50 10.58 7.46
CA SER A 345 -10.29 9.86 7.85
C SER A 345 -10.66 8.43 8.23
N PHE A 346 -10.25 7.44 7.44
CA PHE A 346 -10.54 6.04 7.72
C PHE A 346 -9.57 5.07 7.04
N ALA A 347 -9.59 3.82 7.50
CA ALA A 347 -8.89 2.71 6.87
C ALA A 347 -9.66 2.22 5.64
N CYS A 348 -8.98 1.95 4.53
CA CYS A 348 -9.64 1.46 3.31
C CYS A 348 -8.91 0.24 2.79
N THR A 349 -9.62 -0.88 2.64
CA THR A 349 -9.05 -2.03 1.94
C THR A 349 -8.90 -1.72 0.45
N PRO A 350 -7.90 -2.29 -0.24
CA PRO A 350 -7.71 -2.09 -1.68
C PRO A 350 -8.98 -2.36 -2.51
N ALA A 351 -9.81 -3.33 -2.09
CA ALA A 351 -11.06 -3.67 -2.75
C ALA A 351 -12.13 -2.55 -2.68
N ARG A 352 -12.13 -1.73 -1.61
CA ARG A 352 -13.09 -0.63 -1.41
C ARG A 352 -12.62 0.70 -2.00
N PHE A 353 -11.33 0.82 -2.32
CA PHE A 353 -10.76 2.04 -2.90
C PHE A 353 -11.49 2.52 -4.18
N PRO A 354 -11.89 1.66 -5.13
CA PRO A 354 -12.69 2.09 -6.29
C PRO A 354 -14.00 2.80 -5.94
N GLU A 355 -14.73 2.31 -4.94
CA GLU A 355 -16.00 2.88 -4.50
C GLU A 355 -15.78 4.24 -3.83
N LEU A 356 -14.73 4.34 -3.02
CA LEU A 356 -14.29 5.58 -2.40
C LEU A 356 -13.98 6.65 -3.45
N MET A 357 -13.22 6.29 -4.48
CA MET A 357 -12.91 7.20 -5.58
C MET A 357 -14.17 7.67 -6.29
N ALA A 358 -15.12 6.76 -6.55
CA ALA A 358 -16.38 7.10 -7.18
C ALA A 358 -17.22 8.06 -6.33
N ALA A 359 -17.24 7.87 -5.01
CA ALA A 359 -17.95 8.73 -4.07
C ALA A 359 -17.27 10.11 -3.93
N ALA A 360 -15.94 10.16 -3.88
CA ALA A 360 -15.17 11.41 -3.84
C ALA A 360 -15.39 12.25 -5.11
N ILE A 361 -15.36 11.63 -6.29
CA ILE A 361 -15.63 12.29 -7.59
C ILE A 361 -17.05 12.87 -7.63
N GLN A 362 -18.02 12.17 -7.04
CA GLN A 362 -19.42 12.61 -6.98
C GLN A 362 -19.73 13.54 -5.80
N ARG A 363 -18.74 13.82 -4.94
CA ARG A 363 -18.89 14.59 -3.69
C ARG A 363 -20.03 14.06 -2.80
N GLN A 364 -20.18 12.74 -2.75
CA GLN A 364 -21.11 12.09 -1.84
C GLN A 364 -20.52 12.05 -0.43
N LYS A 365 -21.37 11.86 0.58
CA LYS A 365 -20.89 11.66 1.95
C LYS A 365 -20.05 10.39 2.00
N LEU A 366 -18.77 10.56 2.34
CA LEU A 366 -17.83 9.48 2.60
C LEU A 366 -17.97 9.13 4.08
N GLU A 367 -18.93 8.25 4.41
CA GLU A 367 -19.09 7.73 5.77
C GLU A 367 -18.20 6.50 5.95
N ALA A 368 -17.43 6.48 7.05
CA ALA A 368 -16.75 5.27 7.50
C ALA A 368 -17.84 4.26 7.89
N ARG A 369 -17.98 3.21 7.09
CA ARG A 369 -18.77 2.01 7.42
C ARG A 369 -17.84 0.86 7.72
#